data_AF-A0A182Y8J4-F1
#
_entry.id   AF-A0A182Y8J4-F1
#
_cell.length_a   1.000
_cell.length_b   1.000
_cell.length_c   1.000
_cell.angle_alpha   90.00
_cell.angle_beta   90.00
_cell.angle_gamma   90.00
#
_symmetry.space_group_name_H-M   'P 1'
#
loop_
_entity.id
_entity.type
_entity.pdbx_description
1 polymer ?
#
loop_
_entity_poly.entity_id
_entity_poly.type
_entity_poly.pdbx_seq_one_letter_code
_entity_poly.pdbx_strand_id
1 'polypeptide(L)'
;MSTTASLRMCVLLTPPDEGPRVKGQRIRLQDIIDGEYAPKKLNGSWIGPDEFLYQNHWGEISLLNMNNLSERVLMSNTTMVSSSSGLKL
;
A
#
# COMPACT_ATOMS: atom_id res chain seq x y z
N MET A 1 10.80 51.85 40.89
CA MET A 1 11.03 50.51 40.31
C MET A 1 9.98 49.56 40.86
N SER A 2 9.00 49.16 40.05
CA SER A 2 8.19 47.97 40.29
C SER A 2 7.54 47.58 38.96
N THR A 3 7.95 46.43 38.46
CA THR A 3 7.57 45.84 37.18
C THR A 3 6.24 45.11 37.36
N THR A 4 5.20 45.49 36.62
CA THR A 4 4.06 44.60 36.39
C THR A 4 3.93 44.37 34.89
N ALA A 5 4.92 43.63 34.38
CA ALA A 5 4.92 43.17 33.01
C ALA A 5 3.89 42.04 32.84
N SER A 6 3.00 42.24 31.87
CA SER A 6 2.60 41.22 30.91
C SER A 6 1.98 39.93 31.45
N LEU A 7 0.69 39.98 31.81
CA LEU A 7 -0.14 38.77 31.87
C LEU A 7 -1.42 38.85 31.01
N ARG A 8 -1.72 39.98 30.38
CA ARG A 8 -2.99 40.18 29.65
C ARG A 8 -2.95 39.90 28.14
N MET A 9 -1.78 39.70 27.56
CA MET A 9 -1.62 39.52 26.10
C MET A 9 -1.68 38.06 25.63
N CYS A 10 -1.43 37.08 26.51
CA CYS A 10 -1.40 35.67 26.11
C CYS A 10 -2.78 35.04 25.85
N VAL A 11 -3.87 35.62 26.36
CA VAL A 11 -5.19 34.97 26.31
C VAL A 11 -5.89 35.18 24.95
N LEU A 12 -5.55 36.24 24.21
CA LEU A 12 -6.23 36.60 22.96
C LEU A 12 -5.66 35.93 21.69
N LEU A 13 -4.52 35.25 21.77
CA LEU A 13 -3.84 34.64 20.61
C LEU A 13 -3.83 33.11 20.62
N THR A 14 -4.46 32.49 21.61
CA THR A 14 -4.61 31.02 21.61
C THR A 14 -5.83 30.69 20.76
N PRO A 15 -5.69 30.01 19.61
CA PRO A 15 -6.86 29.58 18.83
C PRO A 15 -7.79 28.78 19.75
N PRO A 16 -9.12 28.96 19.64
CA PRO A 16 -10.08 28.22 20.45
C PRO A 16 -9.80 26.74 20.29
N ASP A 17 -9.84 26.00 21.40
CA ASP A 17 -9.48 24.59 21.47
C ASP A 17 -10.22 23.81 20.36
N GLU A 18 -9.49 23.51 19.28
CA GLU A 18 -9.95 22.61 18.23
C GLU A 18 -10.01 21.25 18.91
N GLY A 19 -11.22 20.87 19.34
CA GLY A 19 -11.50 19.61 20.01
C GLY A 19 -10.83 18.41 19.32
N PRO A 20 -10.87 17.22 19.93
CA PRO A 20 -9.96 16.11 19.67
C PRO A 20 -9.49 16.02 18.21
N ARG A 21 -8.24 16.40 17.94
CA ARG A 21 -7.63 16.42 16.59
C ARG A 21 -7.56 15.04 15.91
N VAL A 22 -8.11 14.01 16.54
CA VAL A 22 -8.16 12.64 16.06
C VAL A 22 -9.46 12.46 15.27
N LYS A 23 -9.38 12.61 13.95
CA LYS A 23 -10.46 12.20 13.04
C LYS A 23 -10.40 10.69 12.88
N GLY A 24 -11.32 9.97 13.52
CA GLY A 24 -11.47 8.52 13.37
C GLY A 24 -10.75 7.68 14.44
N GLN A 25 -10.65 6.37 14.20
CA GLN A 25 -9.99 5.45 15.11
C GLN A 25 -8.47 5.66 15.07
N ARG A 26 -7.83 5.58 16.23
CA ARG A 26 -6.36 5.60 16.31
C ARG A 26 -5.81 4.31 15.72
N ILE A 27 -4.74 4.43 14.94
CA ILE A 27 -3.94 3.29 14.49
C ILE A 27 -3.41 2.56 15.73
N ARG A 28 -3.69 1.26 15.82
CA ARG A 28 -3.17 0.38 16.86
C ARG A 28 -1.93 -0.33 16.33
N LEU A 29 -1.07 -0.78 17.25
CA LEU A 29 0.08 -1.60 16.89
C LEU A 29 -0.35 -2.87 16.13
N GLN A 30 -1.49 -3.44 16.52
CA GLN A 30 -2.05 -4.63 15.87
C GLN A 30 -2.33 -4.40 14.38
N ASP A 31 -2.86 -3.22 14.01
CA ASP A 31 -3.16 -2.89 12.61
C ASP A 31 -1.87 -2.80 11.75
N ILE A 32 -0.72 -2.50 12.36
CA ILE A 32 0.60 -2.50 11.69
C ILE A 32 1.12 -3.94 11.55
N ILE A 33 1.00 -4.74 12.61
CA ILE A 33 1.47 -6.13 12.63
C ILE A 33 0.67 -6.98 11.63
N ASP A 34 -0.65 -6.78 11.58
CA ASP A 34 -1.55 -7.48 10.66
C ASP A 34 -1.38 -7.02 9.21
N GLY A 35 -0.63 -5.93 8.99
CA GLY A 35 -0.37 -5.41 7.65
C GLY A 35 -1.61 -4.80 6.99
N GLU A 36 -2.60 -4.37 7.76
CA GLU A 36 -3.81 -3.70 7.26
C GLU A 36 -3.48 -2.47 6.39
N TYR A 37 -2.36 -1.81 6.70
CA TYR A 37 -1.86 -0.65 5.95
C TYR A 37 -0.69 -0.99 5.01
N ALA A 38 -0.38 -2.27 4.80
CA ALA A 38 0.65 -2.65 3.85
C ALA A 38 0.17 -2.35 2.43
N PRO A 39 0.94 -1.62 1.60
CA PRO A 39 0.55 -1.35 0.23
C PRO A 39 0.45 -2.69 -0.52
N LYS A 40 -0.64 -2.86 -1.27
CA LYS A 40 -0.79 -4.03 -2.14
C LYS A 40 0.36 -4.04 -3.14
N LYS A 41 1.27 -4.99 -2.99
CA LYS A 41 2.37 -5.19 -3.94
C LYS A 41 1.74 -5.62 -5.27
N LEU A 42 1.91 -4.80 -6.29
CA LEU A 42 1.55 -5.17 -7.65
C LEU A 42 2.66 -6.08 -8.19
N ASN A 43 2.38 -7.38 -8.27
CA ASN A 43 3.29 -8.36 -8.89
C ASN A 43 3.15 -8.29 -10.41
N GLY A 44 3.54 -7.17 -11.01
CA GLY A 44 3.48 -6.97 -12.45
C GLY A 44 4.74 -6.34 -13.01
N SER A 45 5.04 -6.65 -14.27
CA SER A 45 6.20 -6.16 -15.00
C SER A 45 5.80 -5.82 -16.43
N TRP A 46 6.38 -4.74 -16.94
CA TRP A 46 6.35 -4.46 -18.37
C TRP A 46 7.26 -5.44 -19.09
N ILE A 47 6.77 -6.06 -20.16
CA ILE A 47 7.57 -6.93 -21.04
C ILE A 47 7.77 -6.32 -22.43
N GLY A 48 6.95 -5.32 -22.76
CA GLY A 48 7.03 -4.55 -23.99
C GLY A 48 6.34 -3.19 -23.84
N PRO A 49 6.35 -2.36 -24.90
CA PRO A 49 5.70 -1.05 -24.88
C PRO A 49 4.19 -1.13 -24.62
N ASP A 50 3.56 -2.18 -25.16
CA ASP A 50 2.10 -2.37 -25.10
C ASP A 50 1.71 -3.66 -24.36
N GLU A 51 2.65 -4.28 -23.64
CA GLU A 51 2.46 -5.59 -23.04
C GLU A 51 2.87 -5.57 -21.56
N PHE A 52 1.88 -5.83 -20.71
CA PHE A 52 2.03 -5.83 -19.25
C PHE A 52 1.72 -7.20 -18.68
N LEU A 53 2.71 -7.79 -18.02
CA LEU A 53 2.58 -9.05 -17.32
C LEU A 53 2.14 -8.80 -15.88
N TYR A 54 1.15 -9.53 -15.39
CA TYR A 54 0.69 -9.39 -14.01
C TYR A 54 0.03 -10.65 -13.48
N GLN A 55 -0.06 -10.76 -12.16
CA GLN A 55 -0.84 -11.80 -11.51
C GLN A 55 -2.30 -11.35 -11.35
N ASN A 56 -3.25 -12.10 -11.92
CA ASN A 56 -4.67 -11.80 -11.81
C ASN A 56 -5.24 -12.17 -10.42
N HIS A 57 -6.50 -11.85 -10.17
CA HIS A 57 -7.13 -12.09 -8.86
C HIS A 57 -7.37 -13.57 -8.54
N TRP A 58 -7.30 -14.47 -9.54
CA TRP A 58 -7.33 -15.92 -9.36
C TRP A 58 -5.95 -16.52 -9.11
N GLY A 59 -4.90 -15.69 -9.09
CA GLY A 59 -3.53 -16.10 -8.86
C GLY A 59 -2.81 -16.59 -10.11
N GLU A 60 -3.42 -16.45 -11.29
CA GLU A 60 -2.84 -16.84 -12.58
C GLU A 60 -1.92 -15.73 -13.10
N ILE A 61 -0.97 -16.10 -13.95
CA ILE A 61 -0.12 -15.14 -14.65
C ILE A 61 -0.80 -14.80 -15.97
N SER A 62 -1.14 -13.52 -16.13
CA SER A 62 -1.81 -12.97 -17.29
C SER A 62 -0.97 -11.93 -18.01
N LEU A 63 -1.12 -11.86 -19.32
CA LEU A 63 -0.58 -10.83 -20.18
C LEU A 63 -1.70 -9.89 -20.62
N LEU A 64 -1.56 -8.61 -20.32
CA LEU A 64 -2.44 -7.53 -20.75
C LEU A 64 -1.83 -6.80 -21.94
N ASN A 65 -2.57 -6.72 -23.03
CA ASN A 65 -2.22 -5.87 -24.16
C ASN A 65 -2.87 -4.49 -24.00
N MET A 66 -2.07 -3.44 -23.94
CA MET A 66 -2.52 -2.06 -23.70
C MET A 66 -3.20 -1.40 -24.90
N ASN A 67 -2.99 -1.91 -26.12
CA ASN A 67 -3.61 -1.34 -27.32
C ASN A 67 -5.10 -1.67 -27.44
N ASN A 68 -5.51 -2.86 -26.98
CA ASN A 68 -6.88 -3.36 -27.12
C ASN A 68 -7.49 -3.83 -25.79
N LEU A 69 -6.75 -3.71 -24.68
CA LEU A 69 -7.13 -4.19 -23.34
C LEU A 69 -7.47 -5.68 -23.28
N SER A 70 -7.00 -6.46 -24.25
CA SER A 70 -7.19 -7.90 -24.25
C SER A 70 -6.24 -8.56 -23.26
N GLU A 71 -6.76 -9.54 -22.54
CA GLU A 71 -6.01 -10.32 -21.57
C GLU A 71 -5.83 -11.74 -22.07
N ARG A 72 -4.63 -12.29 -21.89
CA ARG A 72 -4.31 -13.68 -22.18
C ARG A 72 -3.67 -14.33 -20.96
N VAL A 73 -4.26 -15.41 -20.47
CA VAL A 73 -3.66 -16.22 -19.40
C VAL A 73 -2.46 -17.00 -19.97
N LEU A 74 -1.29 -16.82 -19.36
CA LEU A 74 -0.05 -17.52 -19.71
C LEU A 74 0.16 -18.76 -18.85
N MET A 75 -0.24 -18.70 -17.58
CA MET A 75 -0.07 -19.80 -16.63
C MET A 75 -1.24 -19.82 -15.64
N SER A 76 -1.98 -20.93 -15.61
CA SER A 76 -3.02 -21.17 -14.61
C SER A 76 -2.41 -21.42 -13.22
N ASN A 77 -3.17 -21.15 -12.17
CA ASN A 77 -2.75 -21.39 -10.78
C ASN A 77 -2.52 -22.89 -10.43
N THR A 78 -2.78 -23.81 -11.38
CA THR A 78 -2.59 -25.27 -11.24
C THR A 78 -1.32 -25.80 -11.91
N THR A 79 -0.55 -24.96 -12.62
CA THR A 79 0.67 -25.32 -13.35
C THR A 79 1.82 -24.51 -12.75
N MET A 80 2.92 -25.01 -12.20
CA MET A 80 3.55 -26.33 -12.22
C MET A 80 4.65 -26.32 -11.13
N VAL A 81 4.71 -27.34 -10.26
CA VAL A 81 5.96 -27.71 -9.58
C VAL A 81 6.79 -28.48 -10.61
N SER A 82 7.75 -27.81 -11.24
CA SER A 82 8.89 -28.49 -11.85
C SER A 82 10.17 -27.86 -11.32
N SER A 83 10.40 -28.03 -10.00
CA SER A 83 11.76 -27.90 -9.48
C SER A 83 12.53 -29.13 -9.91
N SER A 84 13.54 -28.90 -10.73
CA SER A 84 14.70 -29.75 -10.97
C SER A 84 15.07 -30.63 -9.76
N SER A 85 14.70 -31.91 -9.79
CA SER A 85 15.36 -32.96 -9.01
C SER A 85 16.16 -33.84 -9.97
N GLY A 86 17.12 -33.22 -10.64
CA GLY A 86 18.22 -33.92 -11.30
C GLY A 86 19.46 -33.82 -10.40
N LEU A 87 20.00 -34.98 -10.03
CA LEU A 87 21.30 -35.24 -9.40
C LEU A 87 21.42 -35.00 -7.89
N LYS A 88 21.43 -36.11 -7.14
CA LYS A 88 22.68 -36.68 -6.59
C LYS A 88 22.47 -38.13 -6.13
N LEU A 89 23.26 -39.01 -6.77
CA LEU A 89 23.69 -40.39 -6.44
C LEU A 89 22.72 -41.30 -5.69
#